data_AF-A0A420YZ33-F1
#
_entry.id   AF-A0A420YZ33-F1
#
_cell.length_a   1.000
_cell.length_b   1.000
_cell.length_c   1.000
_cell.angle_alpha   90.00
_cell.angle_beta   90.00
_cell.angle_gamma   90.00
#
_symmetry.space_group_name_H-M   'P 1'
#
loop_
_entity.id
_entity.type
_entity.pdbx_description
1 polymer ?
#
loop_
_entity_poly.entity_id
_entity_poly.type
_entity_poly.pdbx_seq_one_letter_code
_entity_poly.pdbx_strand_id
1 'polypeptide(L)'
;MNTRRIQHFASIVMLLAWVLFMPSACSKHDESVDISHAVSVATGTYRATITPTMGTQKMAQGIHPVKLEAVNDTQIRIHFEDFNAPMMEDNGQLSTTKFMPFMVSVDFLMEVKTNRPTEITFKSIKGTFVAKPKNGKQVSESEIPEGILPPNMKGFSTDKAEAEGSIKDGKLRLNVSPKILPVTIIIEGIRE
;
A
#
# COMPACT_ATOMS: atom_id res chain seq x y z
N MET A 1 -91.12 -37.54 -10.67
CA MET A 1 -90.99 -36.79 -9.41
C MET A 1 -89.52 -36.81 -9.02
N ASN A 2 -88.85 -35.64 -9.09
CA ASN A 2 -87.65 -35.20 -8.35
C ASN A 2 -86.39 -36.11 -8.32
N THR A 3 -85.16 -35.67 -8.57
CA THR A 3 -84.53 -34.40 -9.00
C THR A 3 -83.04 -34.72 -9.11
N ARG A 4 -82.36 -34.20 -10.15
CA ARG A 4 -80.95 -33.71 -10.15
C ARG A 4 -79.82 -34.74 -9.84
N ARG A 5 -78.66 -34.74 -10.48
CA ARG A 5 -77.94 -33.66 -11.14
C ARG A 5 -76.88 -34.23 -12.09
N ILE A 6 -76.82 -33.60 -13.25
CA ILE A 6 -75.78 -33.62 -14.29
C ILE A 6 -74.42 -33.25 -13.66
N GLN A 7 -73.33 -33.92 -14.06
CA GLN A 7 -72.15 -33.28 -14.68
C GLN A 7 -71.08 -34.29 -15.10
N HIS A 8 -70.93 -34.42 -16.41
CA HIS A 8 -69.68 -34.79 -17.09
C HIS A 8 -68.58 -33.79 -16.75
N PHE A 9 -67.30 -34.19 -16.74
CA PHE A 9 -66.23 -33.63 -17.58
C PHE A 9 -64.85 -34.24 -17.24
N ALA A 10 -64.15 -34.68 -18.30
CA ALA A 10 -62.69 -34.72 -18.53
C ALA A 10 -61.78 -35.20 -17.37
N SER A 11 -61.17 -36.39 -17.43
CA SER A 11 -60.08 -36.81 -18.33
C SER A 11 -58.92 -35.79 -18.44
N ILE A 12 -57.73 -36.26 -18.03
CA ILE A 12 -56.37 -35.76 -18.34
C ILE A 12 -55.96 -34.45 -17.66
N VAL A 13 -55.19 -34.56 -16.57
CA VAL A 13 -54.01 -33.71 -16.33
C VAL A 13 -52.87 -34.61 -15.85
N MET A 14 -51.81 -34.65 -16.66
CA MET A 14 -50.48 -35.22 -16.40
C MET A 14 -49.93 -34.76 -15.04
N LEU A 15 -49.31 -35.61 -14.23
CA LEU A 15 -47.90 -36.02 -14.37
C LEU A 15 -46.95 -34.82 -14.55
N LEU A 16 -46.64 -34.09 -13.48
CA LEU A 16 -45.32 -33.48 -13.20
C LEU A 16 -45.43 -32.56 -11.98
N ALA A 17 -44.69 -32.85 -10.91
CA ALA A 17 -44.00 -31.87 -10.06
C ALA A 17 -43.47 -32.54 -8.78
N TRP A 18 -42.56 -33.51 -8.95
CA TRP A 18 -41.57 -33.82 -7.91
C TRP A 18 -40.20 -33.46 -8.49
N VAL A 19 -39.97 -32.15 -8.66
CA VAL A 19 -38.61 -31.64 -8.88
C VAL A 19 -38.06 -31.29 -7.51
N LEU A 20 -37.06 -32.07 -7.16
CA LEU A 20 -36.18 -31.97 -6.00
C LEU A 20 -35.90 -30.50 -5.65
N PHE A 21 -36.08 -30.15 -4.38
CA PHE A 21 -35.36 -29.05 -3.75
C PHE A 21 -33.86 -29.37 -3.83
N MET A 22 -33.22 -29.04 -4.94
CA MET A 22 -31.79 -28.82 -4.94
C MET A 22 -31.59 -27.41 -4.39
N PRO A 23 -30.97 -27.23 -3.21
CA PRO A 23 -30.37 -25.93 -2.93
C PRO A 23 -29.39 -25.71 -4.08
N SER A 24 -29.60 -24.64 -4.85
CA SER A 24 -28.56 -24.11 -5.71
C SER A 24 -27.39 -23.78 -4.80
N ALA A 25 -26.47 -24.73 -4.66
CA ALA A 25 -25.13 -24.44 -4.21
C ALA A 25 -24.56 -23.56 -5.31
N CYS A 26 -24.76 -22.24 -5.20
CA CYS A 26 -23.87 -21.28 -5.80
C CYS A 26 -22.49 -21.66 -5.29
N SER A 27 -21.76 -22.45 -6.07
CA SER A 27 -20.32 -22.49 -5.97
C SER A 27 -19.90 -21.04 -6.08
N LYS A 28 -19.59 -20.40 -4.94
CA LYS A 28 -18.69 -19.27 -4.97
C LYS A 28 -17.45 -19.82 -5.64
N HIS A 29 -17.29 -19.47 -6.90
CA HIS A 29 -16.03 -19.63 -7.56
C HIS A 29 -15.13 -18.68 -6.77
N ASP A 30 -14.40 -19.21 -5.80
CA ASP A 30 -13.26 -18.51 -5.22
C ASP A 30 -12.30 -18.35 -6.39
N GLU A 31 -12.48 -17.27 -7.15
CA GLU A 31 -11.47 -16.81 -8.10
C GLU A 31 -10.21 -16.58 -7.27
N SER A 32 -9.28 -17.52 -7.36
CA SER A 32 -7.93 -17.31 -6.88
C SER A 32 -7.41 -16.09 -7.61
N VAL A 33 -7.18 -15.00 -6.89
CA VAL A 33 -6.67 -13.76 -7.49
C VAL A 33 -5.28 -14.07 -8.05
N ASP A 34 -5.12 -13.86 -9.36
CA ASP A 34 -3.84 -14.05 -10.05
C ASP A 34 -2.83 -13.03 -9.54
N ILE A 35 -1.80 -13.51 -8.84
CA ILE A 35 -0.75 -12.66 -8.25
C ILE A 35 0.02 -11.92 -9.34
N SER A 36 0.21 -12.53 -10.52
CA SER A 36 0.90 -11.88 -11.63
C SER A 36 0.12 -10.66 -12.16
N HIS A 37 -1.21 -10.77 -12.18
CA HIS A 37 -2.08 -9.65 -12.49
C HIS A 37 -2.00 -8.56 -11.40
N ALA A 38 -1.98 -8.94 -10.13
CA ALA A 38 -1.81 -7.99 -9.02
C ALA A 38 -0.48 -7.24 -9.11
N VAL A 39 0.62 -7.92 -9.45
CA VAL A 39 1.92 -7.29 -9.73
C VAL A 39 1.76 -6.26 -10.85
N SER A 40 1.18 -6.64 -11.99
CA SER A 40 0.98 -5.74 -13.13
C SER A 40 0.16 -4.49 -12.75
N VAL A 41 -0.93 -4.65 -12.00
CA VAL A 41 -1.77 -3.55 -11.51
C VAL A 41 -1.01 -2.62 -10.57
N ALA A 42 -0.14 -3.17 -9.72
CA ALA A 42 0.64 -2.40 -8.76
C ALA A 42 1.79 -1.59 -9.39
N THR A 43 2.34 -2.04 -10.52
CA THR A 43 3.47 -1.34 -11.16
C THR A 43 3.08 0.04 -11.70
N GLY A 44 4.00 0.99 -11.61
CA GLY A 44 3.84 2.34 -12.12
C GLY A 44 4.59 3.39 -11.30
N THR A 45 4.45 4.65 -11.71
CA THR A 45 4.90 5.80 -10.93
C THR A 45 3.74 6.37 -10.14
N TYR A 46 3.99 6.65 -8.87
CA TYR A 46 3.02 7.23 -7.95
C TYR A 46 3.48 8.61 -7.53
N ARG A 47 2.60 9.60 -7.68
CA ARG A 47 2.78 10.90 -7.04
C ARG A 47 2.42 10.76 -5.57
N ALA A 48 3.42 10.63 -4.71
CA ALA A 48 3.22 10.32 -3.30
C ALA A 48 3.52 11.51 -2.38
N THR A 49 2.71 11.67 -1.34
CA THR A 49 3.05 12.47 -0.17
C THR A 49 3.86 11.61 0.78
N ILE A 50 5.11 12.00 1.04
CA ILE A 50 6.01 11.32 1.96
C ILE A 50 6.07 12.13 3.25
N THR A 51 5.80 11.46 4.37
CA THR A 51 5.70 12.07 5.71
C THR A 51 6.53 11.25 6.71
N PRO A 52 7.79 11.64 6.99
CA PRO A 52 8.54 11.10 8.12
C PRO A 52 7.89 11.51 9.44
N THR A 53 7.74 10.56 10.36
CA THR A 53 7.18 10.76 11.70
C THR A 53 8.09 10.19 12.78
N MET A 54 8.05 10.80 13.96
CA MET A 54 8.60 10.27 15.20
C MET A 54 7.43 10.00 16.14
N GLY A 55 7.07 8.72 16.32
CA GLY A 55 5.78 8.36 16.91
C GLY A 55 4.62 8.96 16.09
N THR A 56 3.76 9.75 16.73
CA THR A 56 2.64 10.45 16.09
C THR A 56 2.99 11.84 15.54
N GLN A 57 4.17 12.37 15.86
CA GLN A 57 4.61 13.69 15.41
C GLN A 57 5.10 13.64 13.97
N LYS A 58 4.55 14.50 13.11
CA LYS A 58 5.05 14.70 11.74
C LYS A 58 6.31 15.57 11.80
N MET A 59 7.38 15.11 11.16
CA MET A 59 8.67 15.82 11.15
C MET A 59 8.85 16.67 9.89
N ALA A 60 8.40 16.16 8.76
CA ALA A 60 8.45 16.83 7.46
C ALA A 60 7.34 16.28 6.56
N GLN A 61 7.02 17.00 5.49
CA GLN A 61 6.10 16.48 4.48
C GLN A 61 6.39 17.09 3.11
N GLY A 62 6.41 16.25 2.08
CA GLY A 62 6.61 16.70 0.71
C GLY A 62 6.06 15.71 -0.31
N ILE A 63 5.84 16.21 -1.53
CA ILE A 63 5.41 15.38 -2.65
C ILE A 63 6.65 14.89 -3.40
N HIS A 64 6.67 13.60 -3.73
CA HIS A 64 7.79 12.97 -4.39
C HIS A 64 7.34 11.75 -5.20
N PRO A 65 7.92 11.51 -6.40
CA PRO A 65 7.60 10.32 -7.18
C PRO A 65 8.13 9.05 -6.51
N VAL A 66 7.30 8.01 -6.46
CA VAL A 66 7.67 6.67 -5.99
C VAL A 66 7.43 5.68 -7.11
N LYS A 67 8.45 4.88 -7.44
CA LYS A 67 8.39 3.90 -8.52
C LYS A 67 8.14 2.50 -7.99
N LEU A 68 7.17 1.81 -8.60
CA LEU A 68 6.86 0.41 -8.38
C LEU A 68 7.15 -0.35 -9.69
N GLU A 69 8.14 -1.25 -9.68
CA GLU A 69 8.59 -2.00 -10.86
C GLU A 69 8.37 -3.50 -10.64
N ALA A 70 7.91 -4.24 -11.65
CA ALA A 70 7.81 -5.69 -11.55
C ALA A 70 9.20 -6.30 -11.57
N VAL A 71 9.46 -7.24 -10.65
CA VAL A 71 10.69 -8.04 -10.62
C VAL A 71 10.41 -9.43 -11.19
N ASN A 72 9.27 -10.00 -10.83
CA ASN A 72 8.71 -11.26 -11.34
C ASN A 72 7.22 -11.31 -10.98
N ASP A 73 6.57 -12.45 -11.22
CA ASP A 73 5.12 -12.65 -11.04
C ASP A 73 4.62 -12.50 -9.59
N THR A 74 5.51 -12.47 -8.59
CA THR A 74 5.13 -12.36 -7.17
C THR A 74 5.84 -11.23 -6.45
N GLN A 75 6.70 -10.46 -7.13
CA GLN A 75 7.56 -9.48 -6.49
C GLN A 75 7.63 -8.17 -7.26
N ILE A 76 7.66 -7.08 -6.49
CA ILE A 76 7.87 -5.73 -6.99
C ILE A 76 9.06 -5.09 -6.30
N ARG A 77 9.72 -4.17 -7.01
CA ARG A 77 10.69 -3.24 -6.44
C ARG A 77 10.00 -1.91 -6.18
N ILE A 78 10.16 -1.36 -4.97
CA ILE A 78 9.66 -0.03 -4.60
C ILE A 78 10.83 0.86 -4.27
N HIS A 79 10.98 1.97 -4.98
CA HIS A 79 12.11 2.87 -4.74
C HIS A 79 11.79 4.35 -5.02
N PHE A 80 12.54 5.21 -4.35
CA PHE A 80 12.64 6.65 -4.63
C PHE A 80 14.03 7.15 -4.21
N GLU A 81 14.45 8.26 -4.78
CA GLU A 81 15.80 8.80 -4.56
C GLU A 81 15.73 10.27 -4.18
N ASP A 82 16.65 10.69 -3.33
CA ASP A 82 16.93 12.11 -3.08
C ASP A 82 15.73 12.93 -2.54
N PHE A 83 14.81 12.28 -1.82
CA PHE A 83 13.70 12.95 -1.16
C PHE A 83 14.19 13.93 -0.08
N ASN A 84 13.81 15.19 -0.22
CA ASN A 84 14.04 16.24 0.76
C ASN A 84 12.80 17.13 0.81
N ALA A 85 12.26 17.32 2.02
CA ALA A 85 11.01 18.04 2.21
C ALA A 85 11.15 19.16 3.25
N PRO A 86 10.25 20.15 3.22
CA PRO A 86 10.13 21.12 4.29
C PRO A 86 9.78 20.44 5.63
N MET A 87 10.39 20.94 6.70
CA MET A 87 10.13 20.49 8.07
C MET A 87 8.80 21.02 8.58
N MET A 88 8.17 20.28 9.49
CA MET A 88 6.99 20.73 10.23
C MET A 88 7.45 21.64 11.37
N GLU A 89 6.85 22.83 11.49
CA GLU A 89 7.06 23.73 12.63
C GLU A 89 6.05 23.42 13.76
N ASP A 90 6.27 23.98 14.95
CA ASP A 90 5.45 23.73 16.14
C ASP A 90 3.97 24.13 15.97
N ASN A 91 3.69 25.05 15.03
CA ASN A 91 2.34 25.47 14.68
C ASN A 91 1.61 24.49 13.72
N GLY A 92 2.24 23.37 13.36
CA GLY A 92 1.69 22.36 12.46
C GLY A 92 1.70 22.75 10.98
N GLN A 93 2.40 23.83 10.61
CA GLN A 93 2.60 24.23 9.22
C GLN A 93 3.97 23.79 8.71
N LEU A 94 4.07 23.61 7.39
CA LEU A 94 5.34 23.37 6.73
C LEU A 94 6.17 24.64 6.70
N SER A 95 7.44 24.50 7.09
CA SER A 95 8.42 25.57 6.98
C SER A 95 8.60 25.99 5.53
N THR A 96 8.90 27.27 5.30
CA THR A 96 9.31 27.77 3.99
C THR A 96 10.83 27.83 3.83
N THR A 97 11.57 27.67 4.93
CA THR A 97 13.03 27.86 4.97
C THR A 97 13.78 26.67 5.56
N LYS A 98 13.17 25.89 6.46
CA LYS A 98 13.78 24.70 7.06
C LYS A 98 13.38 23.44 6.30
N PHE A 99 14.38 22.68 5.86
CA PHE A 99 14.21 21.41 5.16
C PHE A 99 14.84 20.28 5.96
N MET A 100 14.50 19.04 5.61
CA MET A 100 15.15 17.87 6.19
C MET A 100 16.69 17.98 6.07
N PRO A 101 17.44 17.63 7.13
CA PRO A 101 18.90 17.72 7.12
C PRO A 101 19.56 16.77 6.13
N PHE A 102 18.89 15.63 5.85
CA PHE A 102 19.34 14.63 4.91
C PHE A 102 18.33 14.48 3.77
N MET A 103 18.87 14.24 2.57
CA MET A 103 18.15 13.65 1.44
C MET A 103 18.04 12.15 1.67
N VAL A 104 16.83 11.61 1.53
CA VAL A 104 16.52 10.22 1.80
C VAL A 104 16.25 9.48 0.48
N SER A 105 16.85 8.31 0.34
CA SER A 105 16.55 7.36 -0.74
C SER A 105 16.23 6.01 -0.13
N VAL A 106 15.35 5.26 -0.78
CA VAL A 106 15.03 3.89 -0.39
C VAL A 106 14.91 2.99 -1.61
N ASP A 107 15.20 1.71 -1.42
CA ASP A 107 15.03 0.68 -2.43
C ASP A 107 14.66 -0.64 -1.75
N PHE A 108 13.47 -1.13 -2.03
CA PHE A 108 12.90 -2.32 -1.42
C PHE A 108 12.55 -3.36 -2.48
N LEU A 109 12.88 -4.61 -2.20
CA LEU A 109 12.25 -5.76 -2.85
C LEU A 109 11.11 -6.23 -1.97
N MET A 110 9.91 -6.32 -2.55
CA MET A 110 8.68 -6.64 -1.84
C MET A 110 8.05 -7.93 -2.37
N GLU A 111 7.54 -8.75 -1.47
CA GLU A 111 6.65 -9.88 -1.80
C GLU A 111 5.21 -9.36 -1.89
N VAL A 112 4.55 -9.64 -3.01
CA VAL A 112 3.15 -9.28 -3.26
C VAL A 112 2.23 -10.39 -2.75
N LYS A 113 1.20 -9.99 -2.01
CA LYS A 113 0.13 -10.86 -1.53
C LYS A 113 -1.21 -10.20 -1.85
N THR A 114 -2.13 -11.00 -2.34
CA THR A 114 -3.51 -10.57 -2.52
C THR A 114 -4.44 -11.71 -2.12
N ASN A 115 -5.44 -11.36 -1.32
CA ASN A 115 -6.52 -12.26 -0.93
C ASN A 115 -7.86 -11.76 -1.51
N ARG A 116 -7.86 -10.63 -2.24
CA ARG A 116 -9.04 -9.94 -2.75
C ARG A 116 -8.69 -9.17 -4.02
N PRO A 117 -9.56 -9.14 -5.04
CA PRO A 117 -9.28 -8.46 -6.31
C PRO A 117 -8.92 -6.97 -6.19
N THR A 118 -9.46 -6.28 -5.18
CA THR A 118 -9.34 -4.82 -5.03
C THR A 118 -8.29 -4.37 -4.02
N GLU A 119 -7.60 -5.32 -3.39
CA GLU A 119 -6.62 -5.05 -2.33
C GLU A 119 -5.36 -5.87 -2.58
N ILE A 120 -4.29 -5.15 -2.90
CA ILE A 120 -2.95 -5.70 -3.07
C ILE A 120 -2.17 -5.31 -1.84
N THR A 121 -1.52 -6.25 -1.18
CA THR A 121 -0.64 -6.00 -0.04
C THR A 121 0.77 -6.42 -0.38
N PHE A 122 1.75 -5.79 0.23
CA PHE A 122 3.14 -6.18 0.04
C PHE A 122 3.96 -5.96 1.30
N LYS A 123 4.96 -6.83 1.49
CA LYS A 123 5.90 -6.79 2.61
C LYS A 123 7.32 -6.94 2.10
N SER A 124 8.25 -6.18 2.67
CA SER A 124 9.65 -6.21 2.27
C SER A 124 10.29 -7.57 2.54
N ILE A 125 10.97 -8.10 1.53
CA ILE A 125 11.91 -9.22 1.64
C ILE A 125 13.28 -8.68 2.08
N LYS A 126 13.71 -7.56 1.48
CA LYS A 126 14.92 -6.82 1.81
C LYS A 126 14.75 -5.36 1.44
N GLY A 127 15.50 -4.47 2.09
CA GLY A 127 15.32 -3.04 1.93
C GLY A 127 16.56 -2.24 2.28
N THR A 128 16.86 -1.24 1.47
CA THR A 128 17.89 -0.27 1.77
C THR A 128 17.28 1.09 2.08
N PHE A 129 17.89 1.76 3.05
CA PHE A 129 17.61 3.15 3.38
C PHE A 129 18.94 3.90 3.39
N VAL A 130 18.96 5.05 2.72
CA VAL A 130 20.15 5.89 2.60
C VAL A 130 19.78 7.32 2.92
N ALA A 131 20.55 7.96 3.80
CA ALA A 131 20.43 9.36 4.15
C ALA A 131 21.76 10.07 3.85
N LYS A 132 21.74 11.06 2.95
CA LYS A 132 22.92 11.83 2.56
C LYS A 132 22.69 13.32 2.81
N PRO A 133 23.70 14.07 3.27
CA PRO A 133 23.58 15.52 3.34
C PRO A 133 23.40 16.12 1.94
N LYS A 134 22.53 17.11 1.81
CA LYS A 134 22.17 17.70 0.50
C LYS A 134 23.35 18.22 -0.31
N ASN A 135 24.36 18.76 0.36
CA ASN A 135 25.52 19.39 -0.28
C ASN A 135 26.81 18.56 -0.13
N GLY A 136 26.70 17.28 0.28
CA GLY A 136 27.85 16.42 0.59
C GLY A 136 28.68 16.87 1.80
N LYS A 137 28.32 17.99 2.44
CA LYS A 137 28.93 18.51 3.67
C LYS A 137 28.28 17.87 4.88
N GLN A 138 29.04 17.73 5.97
CA GLN A 138 28.49 17.28 7.25
C GLN A 138 27.33 18.18 7.69
N VAL A 139 26.24 17.56 8.14
CA VAL A 139 25.09 18.25 8.73
C VAL A 139 25.49 18.81 10.10
N SER A 140 24.99 20.00 10.45
CA SER A 140 25.18 20.58 11.79
C SER A 140 24.25 19.90 12.80
N GLU A 141 24.71 19.72 14.05
CA GLU A 141 23.87 19.20 15.13
C GLU A 141 22.62 20.06 15.36
N SER A 142 22.73 21.37 15.13
CA SER A 142 21.61 22.32 15.24
C SER A 142 20.51 22.13 14.19
N GLU A 143 20.77 21.37 13.12
CA GLU A 143 19.80 21.06 12.06
C GLU A 143 19.06 19.75 12.32
N ILE A 144 19.50 18.97 13.32
CA ILE A 144 18.89 17.68 13.66
C ILE A 144 17.66 17.93 14.54
N PRO A 145 16.50 17.33 14.20
CA PRO A 145 15.34 17.40 15.06
C PRO A 145 15.61 16.75 16.42
N GLU A 146 15.07 17.35 17.48
CA GLU A 146 15.18 16.82 18.83
C GLU A 146 14.69 15.36 18.90
N GLY A 147 15.36 14.53 19.70
CA GLY A 147 15.04 13.11 19.85
C GLY A 147 15.58 12.20 18.74
N ILE A 148 16.17 12.74 17.67
CA ILE A 148 16.82 11.96 16.62
C ILE A 148 18.34 11.98 16.82
N LEU A 149 18.95 10.79 16.83
CA LEU A 149 20.40 10.62 16.85
C LEU A 149 20.85 9.88 15.57
N PRO A 150 21.25 10.62 14.51
CA PRO A 150 21.79 10.02 13.30
C PRO A 150 23.06 9.21 13.60
N PRO A 151 23.26 8.03 12.99
CA PRO A 151 24.49 7.26 13.16
C PRO A 151 25.75 8.03 12.72
N ASN A 152 25.63 8.91 11.72
CA ASN A 152 26.74 9.71 11.21
C ASN A 152 26.24 10.97 10.51
N MET A 153 26.77 12.12 10.92
CA MET A 153 26.40 13.45 10.39
C MET A 153 26.86 13.69 8.94
N LYS A 154 27.77 12.87 8.41
CA LYS A 154 28.19 12.87 6.99
C LYS A 154 27.27 12.05 6.09
N GLY A 155 26.24 11.43 6.67
CA GLY A 155 25.35 10.50 5.98
C GLY A 155 25.55 9.06 6.44
N PHE A 156 24.52 8.26 6.24
CA PHE A 156 24.44 6.90 6.74
C PHE A 156 23.48 6.06 5.90
N SER A 157 23.61 4.73 6.00
CA SER A 157 22.76 3.79 5.29
C SER A 157 22.57 2.51 6.08
N THR A 158 21.54 1.75 5.72
CA THR A 158 21.26 0.42 6.27
C THR A 158 20.59 -0.44 5.20
N ASP A 159 20.87 -1.73 5.25
CA ASP A 159 20.23 -2.79 4.46
C ASP A 159 19.19 -3.58 5.27
N LYS A 160 18.93 -3.14 6.50
CA LYS A 160 17.93 -3.71 7.43
C LYS A 160 16.63 -2.92 7.45
N ALA A 161 16.41 -2.04 6.47
CA ALA A 161 15.17 -1.30 6.40
C ALA A 161 14.02 -2.27 6.07
N GLU A 162 12.87 -2.05 6.70
CA GLU A 162 11.67 -2.84 6.47
C GLU A 162 10.57 -1.93 5.92
N ALA A 163 9.68 -2.53 5.12
CA ALA A 163 8.51 -1.84 4.63
C ALA A 163 7.30 -2.77 4.53
N GLU A 164 6.12 -2.20 4.72
CA GLU A 164 4.85 -2.87 4.48
C GLU A 164 3.86 -1.88 3.88
N GLY A 165 2.98 -2.35 3.01
CA GLY A 165 2.03 -1.47 2.37
C GLY A 165 0.94 -2.19 1.62
N SER A 166 0.10 -1.38 0.99
CA SER A 166 -0.99 -1.85 0.17
C SER A 166 -1.31 -0.87 -0.95
N ILE A 167 -1.99 -1.40 -1.96
CA ILE A 167 -2.74 -0.63 -2.94
C ILE A 167 -4.20 -1.02 -2.80
N LYS A 168 -5.03 -0.03 -2.53
CA LYS A 168 -6.48 -0.18 -2.44
C LYS A 168 -7.14 0.95 -3.22
N ASP A 169 -8.07 0.59 -4.10
CA ASP A 169 -8.78 1.56 -4.94
C ASP A 169 -7.82 2.48 -5.72
N GLY A 170 -6.70 1.93 -6.21
CA GLY A 170 -5.65 2.65 -6.95
C GLY A 170 -4.74 3.55 -6.10
N LYS A 171 -4.91 3.58 -4.78
CA LYS A 171 -4.13 4.40 -3.85
C LYS A 171 -3.06 3.57 -3.16
N LEU A 172 -1.82 4.02 -3.26
CA LEU A 172 -0.67 3.46 -2.56
C LEU A 172 -0.65 3.95 -1.11
N ARG A 173 -0.44 3.03 -0.17
CA ARG A 173 -0.02 3.33 1.20
C ARG A 173 1.15 2.43 1.57
N LEU A 174 2.25 3.02 2.05
CA LEU A 174 3.46 2.31 2.42
C LEU A 174 4.04 2.91 3.70
N ASN A 175 4.36 2.05 4.66
CA ASN A 175 5.08 2.40 5.88
C ASN A 175 6.51 1.85 5.75
N VAL A 176 7.49 2.71 5.91
CA VAL A 176 8.92 2.36 5.88
C VAL A 176 9.53 2.59 7.27
N SER A 177 10.26 1.60 7.76
CA SER A 177 11.04 1.68 9.00
C SER A 177 12.52 1.44 8.70
N PRO A 178 13.38 2.46 8.84
CA PRO A 178 14.82 2.28 8.63
C PRO A 178 15.49 1.37 9.66
N LYS A 179 14.87 1.11 10.82
CA LYS A 179 15.42 0.35 11.98
C LYS A 179 16.67 0.91 12.65
N ILE A 180 17.31 1.90 12.04
CA ILE A 180 18.48 2.61 12.59
C ILE A 180 18.14 3.96 13.21
N LEU A 181 16.87 4.39 13.10
CA LEU A 181 16.35 5.65 13.60
C LEU A 181 14.95 5.42 14.20
N PRO A 182 14.53 6.24 15.19
CA PRO A 182 13.20 6.19 15.77
C PRO A 182 12.14 6.87 14.86
N VAL A 183 12.18 6.59 13.55
CA VAL A 183 11.31 7.22 12.56
C VAL A 183 10.52 6.18 11.76
N THR A 184 9.29 6.55 11.41
CA THR A 184 8.47 5.84 10.43
C THR A 184 8.22 6.79 9.27
N ILE A 185 8.42 6.34 8.04
CA ILE A 185 8.13 7.14 6.84
C ILE A 185 6.83 6.62 6.25
N ILE A 186 5.79 7.45 6.31
CA ILE A 186 4.48 7.15 5.74
C ILE A 186 4.42 7.73 4.34
N ILE A 187 4.06 6.89 3.37
CA ILE A 187 4.03 7.23 1.95
C ILE A 187 2.61 6.95 1.46
N GLU A 188 1.93 7.98 0.98
CA GLU A 188 0.56 7.89 0.46
C GLU A 188 0.53 8.49 -0.94
N GLY A 189 0.16 7.69 -1.95
CA GLY A 189 0.27 8.11 -3.34
C GLY A 189 -0.90 7.71 -4.22
N ILE A 190 -1.05 8.44 -5.30
CA ILE A 190 -1.93 8.11 -6.41
C ILE A 190 -1.09 7.84 -7.65
N ARG A 191 -1.53 6.90 -8.48
CA ARG A 191 -0.87 6.60 -9.74
C ARG A 191 -0.97 7.80 -10.67
N GLU A 192 0.14 8.12 -11.35
CA GLU A 192 0.18 9.14 -12.42
C GLU A 192 -0.39 8.63 -13.74
#